data_AF-A0A7W6C8H6-F1
#
_entry.id   AF-A0A7W6C8H6-F1
#
_cell.length_a   1.000
_cell.length_b   1.000
_cell.length_c   1.000
_cell.angle_alpha   90.00
_cell.angle_beta   90.00
_cell.angle_gamma   90.00
#
_symmetry.space_group_name_H-M   'P 1'
#
loop_
_entity.id
_entity.type
_entity.pdbx_description
1 polymer ?
#
loop_
_entity_poly.entity_id
_entity_poly.type
_entity_poly.pdbx_seq_one_letter_code
_entity_poly.pdbx_strand_id
1 'polypeptide(L)'
;MAKFIRNRLDEIQDRLGPTLRRIGHKPIARRSGTSFAIGLVPVKGNVFSSPVEIIFDDKSISGLSEASWKHAHMSEYVYSRRVLGDTGWESWKYHRETRHEIEGEGDAMFEWLSAFIDERELIPDATRAPNCLVNSNCGDAYLSLVQNFSDVEIERLPFLDGGMVVEALSFEDHEGREVNITMSAGSPWAPIYINQEKVAVFWQNDSTDLCRVILGQEREAGFPR
;
A
#
# COMPACT_ATOMS: atom_id res chain seq x y z
N MET A 1 20.22 19.47 -11.20
CA MET A 1 19.30 18.32 -11.01
C MET A 1 19.07 17.56 -12.31
N ALA A 2 18.46 18.17 -13.33
CA ALA A 2 18.13 17.46 -14.57
C ALA A 2 19.34 16.83 -15.30
N LYS A 3 20.52 17.48 -15.34
CA LYS A 3 21.65 16.98 -16.15
C LYS A 3 22.26 15.66 -15.67
N PHE A 4 22.28 15.39 -14.36
CA PHE A 4 22.96 14.21 -13.79
C PHE A 4 22.26 12.89 -14.18
N ILE A 5 20.93 12.90 -14.17
CA ILE A 5 20.10 11.70 -14.38
C ILE A 5 19.46 11.63 -15.77
N ARG A 6 19.44 12.73 -16.54
CA ARG A 6 18.73 12.82 -17.83
C ARG A 6 19.13 11.71 -18.81
N ASN A 7 20.43 11.47 -19.00
CA ASN A 7 20.90 10.42 -19.91
C ASN A 7 20.33 9.03 -19.54
N ARG A 8 20.27 8.71 -18.23
CA ARG A 8 19.69 7.45 -17.76
C ARG A 8 18.18 7.41 -17.99
N LEU A 9 17.48 8.53 -17.76
CA LEU A 9 16.04 8.62 -17.97
C LEU A 9 15.68 8.45 -19.46
N ASP A 10 16.44 9.08 -20.35
CA ASP A 10 16.26 8.97 -21.80
C ASP A 10 16.50 7.52 -22.25
N GLU A 11 17.58 6.87 -21.78
CA GLU A 11 17.83 5.45 -22.07
C GLU A 11 16.73 4.53 -21.53
N ILE A 12 16.24 4.75 -20.32
CA ILE A 12 15.11 3.98 -19.76
C ILE A 12 13.86 4.15 -20.63
N GLN A 13 13.57 5.38 -21.06
CA GLN A 13 12.41 5.65 -21.89
C GLN A 13 12.51 5.00 -23.28
N ASP A 14 13.71 4.96 -23.87
CA ASP A 14 13.95 4.36 -25.18
C ASP A 14 13.95 2.83 -25.10
N ARG A 15 14.68 2.26 -24.13
CA ARG A 15 14.96 0.82 -24.04
C ARG A 15 13.86 0.04 -23.32
N LEU A 16 13.30 0.59 -22.23
CA LEU A 16 12.18 -0.01 -21.49
C LEU A 16 10.82 0.54 -21.93
N GLY A 17 10.79 1.47 -22.89
CA GLY A 17 9.57 2.07 -23.41
C GLY A 17 8.46 1.07 -23.80
N PRO A 18 8.75 -0.04 -24.51
CA PRO A 18 7.75 -1.07 -24.82
C PRO A 18 7.11 -1.68 -23.57
N THR A 19 7.93 -2.10 -22.61
CA THR A 19 7.55 -2.65 -21.30
C THR A 19 6.67 -1.68 -20.54
N LEU A 20 7.12 -0.43 -20.39
CA LEU A 20 6.41 0.61 -19.66
C LEU A 20 5.07 0.95 -20.32
N ARG A 21 5.00 1.02 -21.66
CA ARG A 21 3.72 1.21 -22.38
C ARG A 21 2.76 0.05 -22.14
N ARG A 22 3.25 -1.20 -22.12
CA ARG A 22 2.43 -2.39 -21.90
C ARG A 22 1.78 -2.38 -20.52
N ILE A 23 2.53 -2.00 -19.49
CA ILE A 23 1.99 -1.88 -18.12
C ILE A 23 1.27 -0.54 -17.88
N GLY A 24 1.22 0.37 -18.87
CA GLY A 24 0.56 1.67 -18.75
C GLY A 24 1.27 2.65 -17.81
N HIS A 25 2.60 2.70 -17.87
CA HIS A 25 3.45 3.53 -17.02
C HIS A 25 4.44 4.38 -17.83
N LYS A 26 5.05 5.36 -17.15
CA LYS A 26 6.17 6.17 -17.65
C LYS A 26 7.21 6.37 -16.56
N PRO A 27 8.50 6.50 -16.91
CA PRO A 27 9.53 6.73 -15.91
C PRO A 27 9.55 8.21 -15.49
N ILE A 28 9.74 8.48 -14.20
CA ILE A 28 9.97 9.82 -13.67
C ILE A 28 11.14 9.78 -12.70
N ALA A 29 12.11 10.66 -12.92
CA ALA A 29 13.21 10.88 -11.99
C ALA A 29 12.77 11.79 -10.84
N ARG A 30 12.97 11.33 -9.61
CA ARG A 30 12.81 12.10 -8.37
C ARG A 30 14.08 12.06 -7.54
N ARG A 31 14.40 13.15 -6.85
CA ARG A 31 15.49 13.15 -5.87
C ARG A 31 14.99 12.52 -4.58
N SER A 32 15.73 11.55 -4.05
CA SER A 32 15.46 10.89 -2.77
C SER A 32 16.71 10.97 -1.91
N GLY A 33 16.77 11.97 -1.03
CA GLY A 33 17.97 12.26 -0.24
C GLY A 33 19.23 12.45 -1.10
N THR A 34 20.19 11.54 -0.91
CA THR A 34 21.48 11.47 -1.62
C THR A 34 21.47 10.55 -2.85
N SER A 35 20.29 10.19 -3.35
CA SER A 35 20.10 9.33 -4.52
C SER A 35 19.04 9.90 -5.46
N PHE A 36 18.98 9.36 -6.67
CA PHE A 36 17.90 9.56 -7.62
C PHE A 36 17.11 8.26 -7.75
N ALA A 37 15.80 8.34 -7.57
CA ALA A 37 14.90 7.24 -7.84
C ALA A 37 14.20 7.50 -9.18
N ILE A 38 14.17 6.50 -10.05
CA ILE A 38 13.31 6.45 -11.22
C ILE A 38 12.08 5.66 -10.84
N GLY A 39 11.03 6.39 -10.46
CA GLY A 39 9.72 5.81 -10.23
C GLY A 39 9.04 5.50 -11.56
N LEU A 40 8.40 4.35 -11.65
CA LEU A 40 7.52 4.02 -12.76
C LEU A 40 6.11 4.46 -12.36
N VAL A 41 5.64 5.58 -12.93
CA VAL A 41 4.35 6.16 -12.56
C VAL A 41 3.26 5.80 -13.56
N PRO A 42 2.02 5.55 -13.12
CA PRO A 42 0.91 5.29 -14.03
C PRO A 42 0.67 6.47 -14.98
N VAL A 43 0.32 6.16 -16.22
CA VAL A 43 -0.24 7.17 -17.13
C VAL A 43 -1.67 7.54 -16.72
N LYS A 44 -2.18 8.67 -17.23
CA LYS A 44 -3.53 9.15 -16.91
C LYS A 44 -4.57 8.05 -17.16
N GLY A 45 -5.41 7.79 -16.16
CA GLY A 45 -6.46 6.77 -16.21
C GLY A 45 -6.04 5.43 -15.62
N ASN A 46 -4.75 5.10 -15.58
CA ASN A 46 -4.26 3.93 -14.85
C ASN A 46 -4.29 4.23 -13.33
N VAL A 47 -4.81 3.27 -12.56
CA VAL A 47 -4.89 3.33 -11.09
C VAL A 47 -3.90 2.39 -10.44
N PHE A 48 -3.12 1.62 -11.20
CA PHE A 48 -2.15 0.69 -10.65
C PHE A 48 -0.76 1.32 -10.68
N SER A 49 0.01 1.09 -9.62
CA SER A 49 1.38 1.57 -9.44
C SER A 49 2.35 0.40 -9.51
N SER A 50 3.51 0.64 -10.09
CA SER A 50 4.63 -0.30 -10.03
C SER A 50 5.17 -0.41 -8.60
N PRO A 51 5.40 -1.62 -8.07
CA PRO A 51 6.09 -1.79 -6.79
C PRO A 51 7.61 -1.63 -6.88
N VAL A 52 8.14 -1.30 -8.07
CA VAL A 52 9.59 -1.22 -8.28
C VAL A 52 10.06 0.14 -8.76
N GLU A 53 11.26 0.53 -8.34
CA GLU A 53 11.98 1.73 -8.76
C GLU A 53 13.45 1.42 -9.08
N ILE A 54 14.04 2.16 -10.01
CA ILE A 54 15.48 2.09 -10.28
C ILE A 54 16.16 3.19 -9.48
N ILE A 55 17.12 2.85 -8.64
CA ILE A 55 17.84 3.79 -7.80
C ILE A 55 19.25 4.01 -8.35
N PHE A 56 19.66 5.27 -8.44
CA PHE A 56 21.00 5.69 -8.79
C PHE A 56 21.59 6.54 -7.67
N ASP A 57 22.83 6.28 -7.27
CA ASP A 57 23.55 7.14 -6.33
C ASP A 57 23.78 8.55 -6.90
N ASP A 58 23.56 9.61 -6.10
CA ASP A 58 23.89 10.99 -6.51
C ASP A 58 25.41 11.20 -6.50
N LYS A 59 25.86 12.31 -7.08
CA LYS A 59 27.25 12.74 -7.16
C LYS A 59 27.97 12.75 -5.81
N SER A 60 27.27 13.04 -4.71
CA SER A 60 27.88 13.05 -3.37
C SER A 60 28.35 11.66 -2.90
N ILE A 61 27.75 10.59 -3.42
CA ILE A 61 28.09 9.20 -3.08
C ILE A 61 29.01 8.62 -4.16
N SER A 62 28.61 8.75 -5.42
CA SER A 62 29.34 8.15 -6.55
C SER A 62 30.61 8.92 -6.93
N GLY A 63 30.70 10.21 -6.61
CA GLY A 63 31.75 11.11 -7.09
C GLY A 63 31.66 11.45 -8.58
N LEU A 64 30.67 10.90 -9.30
CA LEU A 64 30.56 11.01 -10.75
C LEU A 64 29.87 12.31 -11.19
N SER A 65 30.14 12.75 -12.42
CA SER A 65 29.43 13.88 -13.03
C SER A 65 28.06 13.51 -13.58
N GLU A 66 27.78 12.21 -13.73
CA GLU A 66 26.51 11.64 -14.21
C GLU A 66 26.19 10.32 -13.52
N ALA A 67 24.91 9.97 -13.50
CA ALA A 67 24.44 8.69 -12.96
C ALA A 67 24.97 7.52 -13.81
N SER A 68 25.39 6.45 -13.13
CA SER A 68 25.99 5.27 -13.75
C SER A 68 25.23 4.01 -13.37
N TRP A 69 25.00 3.13 -14.36
CA TRP A 69 24.39 1.81 -14.17
C TRP A 69 25.20 0.92 -13.23
N LYS A 70 26.53 1.09 -13.14
CA LYS A 70 27.40 0.33 -12.25
C LYS A 70 27.07 0.50 -10.77
N HIS A 71 26.44 1.61 -10.41
CA HIS A 71 26.04 1.94 -9.03
C HIS A 71 24.52 1.92 -8.87
N ALA A 72 23.79 1.45 -9.89
CA ALA A 72 22.35 1.40 -9.86
C ALA A 72 21.86 0.06 -9.30
N HIS A 73 20.70 0.09 -8.66
CA HIS A 73 20.01 -1.10 -8.18
C HIS A 73 18.51 -0.95 -8.37
N MET A 74 17.80 -2.07 -8.34
CA MET A 74 16.34 -2.08 -8.24
C MET A 74 15.94 -2.07 -6.76
N SER A 75 14.98 -1.23 -6.41
CA SER A 75 14.24 -1.33 -5.16
C SER A 75 12.86 -1.90 -5.46
N GLU A 76 12.45 -2.92 -4.70
CA GLU A 76 11.14 -3.55 -4.76
C GLU A 76 10.42 -3.40 -3.43
N TYR A 77 9.26 -2.77 -3.44
CA TYR A 77 8.34 -2.70 -2.33
C TYR A 77 7.46 -3.95 -2.34
N VAL A 78 7.68 -4.85 -1.37
CA VAL A 78 6.99 -6.14 -1.32
C VAL A 78 5.66 -6.00 -0.60
N TYR A 79 4.58 -6.35 -1.31
CA TYR A 79 3.22 -6.36 -0.78
C TYR A 79 2.63 -7.76 -0.80
N SER A 80 1.67 -8.02 0.08
CA SER A 80 0.75 -9.15 -0.04
C SER A 80 -0.67 -8.67 -0.27
N ARG A 81 -1.31 -9.22 -1.30
CA ARG A 81 -2.74 -9.06 -1.54
C ARG A 81 -3.54 -9.97 -0.59
N ARG A 82 -4.64 -9.44 -0.06
CA ARG A 82 -5.59 -10.15 0.79
C ARG A 82 -7.01 -9.88 0.29
N VAL A 83 -7.70 -10.93 -0.13
CA VAL A 83 -9.13 -10.87 -0.45
C VAL A 83 -9.92 -11.01 0.86
N LEU A 84 -10.88 -10.13 1.09
CA LEU A 84 -11.61 -10.03 2.35
C LEU A 84 -12.94 -10.77 2.26
N GLY A 85 -12.88 -12.09 2.28
CA GLY A 85 -14.06 -12.96 2.12
C GLY A 85 -14.78 -12.71 0.79
N ASP A 86 -16.11 -12.77 0.82
CA ASP A 86 -16.97 -12.53 -0.34
C ASP A 86 -17.44 -11.06 -0.46
N THR A 87 -16.84 -10.14 0.30
CA THR A 87 -17.23 -8.72 0.35
C THR A 87 -16.93 -7.95 -0.95
N GLY A 88 -16.12 -8.54 -1.83
CA GLY A 88 -15.58 -7.86 -3.00
C GLY A 88 -14.48 -6.84 -2.66
N TRP A 89 -14.07 -6.74 -1.39
CA TRP A 89 -12.95 -5.90 -0.96
C TRP A 89 -11.62 -6.65 -0.95
N GLU A 90 -10.56 -5.90 -1.18
CA GLU A 90 -9.20 -6.35 -1.01
C GLU A 90 -8.34 -5.38 -0.22
N SER A 91 -7.27 -5.90 0.35
CA SER A 91 -6.28 -5.13 1.10
C SER A 91 -4.87 -5.52 0.66
N TRP A 92 -4.01 -4.53 0.49
CA TRP A 92 -2.60 -4.71 0.15
C TRP A 92 -1.73 -4.30 1.33
N LYS A 93 -1.01 -5.26 1.91
CA LYS A 93 -0.15 -5.03 3.07
C LYS A 93 1.30 -4.95 2.64
N TYR A 94 1.94 -3.81 2.90
CA TYR A 94 3.37 -3.66 2.74
C TYR A 94 4.12 -4.44 3.82
N HIS A 95 5.17 -5.15 3.42
CA HIS A 95 6.02 -5.91 4.34
C HIS A 95 7.39 -5.28 4.48
N ARG A 96 8.07 -5.05 3.36
CA ARG A 96 9.46 -4.62 3.33
C ARG A 96 9.86 -4.08 1.96
N GLU A 97 10.99 -3.40 1.95
CA GLU A 97 11.72 -3.02 0.76
C GLU A 97 12.85 -4.02 0.55
N THR A 98 13.01 -4.51 -0.67
CA THR A 98 14.09 -5.43 -1.05
C THR A 98 14.93 -4.78 -2.14
N ARG A 99 16.25 -4.78 -1.95
CA ARG A 99 17.22 -4.32 -2.94
C ARG A 99 17.67 -5.49 -3.80
N HIS A 100 17.68 -5.28 -5.12
CA HIS A 100 18.19 -6.23 -6.10
C HIS A 100 19.27 -5.57 -6.95
N GLU A 101 20.41 -6.22 -7.09
CA GLU A 101 21.46 -5.77 -7.99
C GLU A 101 21.01 -5.97 -9.44
N ILE A 102 21.37 -5.04 -10.32
CA ILE A 102 21.04 -5.14 -11.74
C ILE A 102 21.97 -6.16 -12.38
N GLU A 103 21.41 -7.12 -13.11
CA GLU A 103 22.17 -8.17 -13.78
C GLU A 103 22.49 -7.80 -15.23
N GLY A 104 23.66 -8.24 -15.70
CA GLY A 104 24.11 -8.03 -17.08
C GLY A 104 24.63 -6.62 -17.38
N GLU A 105 25.02 -6.40 -18.63
CA GLU A 105 25.50 -5.12 -19.15
C GLU A 105 24.88 -4.84 -20.52
N GLY A 106 24.81 -3.58 -20.93
CA GLY A 106 24.30 -3.18 -22.25
C GLY A 106 22.88 -3.68 -22.49
N ASP A 107 22.67 -4.45 -23.56
CA ASP A 107 21.35 -4.93 -23.95
C ASP A 107 20.78 -5.98 -22.97
N ALA A 108 21.63 -6.89 -22.47
CA ALA A 108 21.23 -7.92 -21.52
C ALA A 108 20.69 -7.32 -20.20
N MET A 109 21.24 -6.19 -19.78
CA MET A 109 20.76 -5.44 -18.62
C MET A 109 19.32 -4.93 -18.81
N PHE A 110 18.99 -4.40 -19.99
CA PHE A 110 17.65 -3.92 -20.26
C PHE A 110 16.64 -5.07 -20.45
N GLU A 111 17.07 -6.20 -20.98
CA GLU A 111 16.24 -7.42 -21.02
C GLU A 111 15.91 -7.90 -19.60
N TRP A 112 16.91 -7.94 -18.71
CA TRP A 112 16.70 -8.28 -17.30
C TRP A 112 15.76 -7.29 -16.61
N LEU A 113 15.98 -5.97 -16.76
CA LEU A 113 15.12 -4.94 -16.19
C LEU A 113 13.68 -5.07 -16.68
N SER A 114 13.48 -5.35 -17.97
CA SER A 114 12.16 -5.55 -18.54
C SER A 114 11.46 -6.76 -17.92
N ALA A 115 12.13 -7.91 -17.86
CA ALA A 115 11.58 -9.13 -17.27
C ALA A 115 11.27 -8.91 -15.79
N PHE A 116 12.19 -8.29 -15.05
CA PHE A 116 12.01 -7.97 -13.64
C PHE A 116 10.74 -7.13 -13.42
N ILE A 117 10.57 -6.03 -14.16
CA ILE A 117 9.37 -5.18 -14.07
C ILE A 117 8.10 -5.95 -14.44
N ASP A 118 8.15 -6.73 -15.51
CA ASP A 118 6.99 -7.41 -16.08
C ASP A 118 6.44 -8.57 -15.24
N GLU A 119 7.29 -9.19 -14.43
CA GLU A 119 6.92 -10.29 -13.55
C GLU A 119 6.23 -9.84 -12.26
N ARG A 120 6.27 -8.54 -11.92
CA ARG A 120 5.68 -8.03 -10.67
C ARG A 120 4.21 -7.69 -10.85
N GLU A 121 3.42 -8.08 -9.85
CA GLU A 121 2.03 -7.64 -9.75
C GLU A 121 1.97 -6.14 -9.45
N LEU A 122 1.20 -5.40 -10.23
CA LEU A 122 1.00 -3.98 -10.00
C LEU A 122 0.06 -3.75 -8.82
N ILE A 123 0.35 -2.73 -8.02
CA ILE A 123 -0.37 -2.43 -6.78
C ILE A 123 -1.46 -1.40 -7.07
N PRO A 124 -2.74 -1.63 -6.75
CA PRO A 124 -3.77 -0.62 -6.92
C PRO A 124 -3.52 0.59 -6.01
N ASP A 125 -3.72 1.78 -6.56
CA ASP A 125 -3.91 3.01 -5.80
C ASP A 125 -5.26 2.90 -5.09
N ALA A 126 -5.21 2.48 -3.82
CA ALA A 126 -6.39 2.22 -3.00
C ALA A 126 -7.33 3.44 -2.85
N THR A 127 -6.83 4.66 -3.09
CA THR A 127 -7.67 5.87 -3.06
C THR A 127 -8.57 6.00 -4.29
N ARG A 128 -8.21 5.32 -5.39
CA ARG A 128 -8.89 5.38 -6.69
C ARG A 128 -9.47 4.04 -7.14
N ALA A 129 -8.85 2.93 -6.74
CA ALA A 129 -9.33 1.59 -7.06
C ALA A 129 -10.60 1.28 -6.24
N PRO A 130 -11.66 0.77 -6.89
CA PRO A 130 -12.88 0.37 -6.18
C PRO A 130 -12.58 -0.77 -5.22
N ASN A 131 -13.21 -0.76 -4.05
CA ASN A 131 -13.13 -1.80 -3.03
C ASN A 131 -11.70 -2.23 -2.64
N CYS A 132 -10.73 -1.32 -2.72
CA CYS A 132 -9.36 -1.56 -2.24
C CYS A 132 -9.09 -0.71 -1.01
N LEU A 133 -8.79 -1.34 0.12
CA LEU A 133 -8.52 -0.63 1.38
C LEU A 133 -7.23 0.21 1.28
N VAL A 134 -7.35 1.49 1.62
CA VAL A 134 -6.23 2.43 1.79
C VAL A 134 -5.47 2.10 3.07
N ASN A 135 -6.21 1.73 4.11
CA ASN A 135 -5.63 1.36 5.39
C ASN A 135 -5.51 -0.16 5.53
N SER A 136 -4.30 -0.69 5.33
CA SER A 136 -4.09 -2.14 5.43
C SER A 136 -4.43 -2.72 6.82
N ASN A 137 -4.39 -1.91 7.88
CA ASN A 137 -4.80 -2.35 9.22
C ASN A 137 -6.32 -2.63 9.31
N CYS A 138 -7.14 -1.97 8.50
CA CYS A 138 -8.56 -2.28 8.40
C CYS A 138 -8.78 -3.72 7.87
N GLY A 139 -7.93 -4.17 6.94
CA GLY A 139 -7.91 -5.57 6.51
C GLY A 139 -7.50 -6.55 7.61
N ASP A 140 -6.54 -6.18 8.48
CA ASP A 140 -6.17 -7.00 9.64
C ASP A 140 -7.33 -7.09 10.67
N ALA A 141 -8.01 -5.97 10.92
CA ALA A 141 -9.16 -5.90 11.80
C ALA A 141 -10.33 -6.75 11.27
N TYR A 142 -10.68 -6.61 9.98
CA TYR A 142 -11.70 -7.43 9.33
C TYR A 142 -11.42 -8.93 9.51
N LEU A 143 -10.21 -9.39 9.15
CA LEU A 143 -9.82 -10.80 9.23
C LEU A 143 -9.83 -11.35 10.67
N SER A 144 -9.71 -10.46 11.67
CA SER A 144 -9.81 -10.82 13.09
C SER A 144 -11.28 -10.93 13.52
N LEU A 145 -12.13 -9.98 13.11
CA LEU A 145 -13.55 -9.93 13.49
C LEU A 145 -14.37 -11.07 12.88
N VAL A 146 -14.13 -11.42 11.62
CA VAL A 146 -14.90 -12.49 10.93
C VAL A 146 -14.75 -13.88 11.55
N GLN A 147 -13.83 -14.04 12.51
CA GLN A 147 -13.70 -15.28 13.28
C GLN A 147 -14.80 -15.43 14.34
N ASN A 148 -15.42 -14.32 14.77
CA ASN A 148 -16.43 -14.29 15.82
C ASN A 148 -17.78 -13.72 15.34
N PHE A 149 -17.77 -12.88 14.31
CA PHE A 149 -18.97 -12.22 13.76
C PHE A 149 -19.16 -12.58 12.29
N SER A 150 -20.35 -13.01 11.90
CA SER A 150 -20.62 -13.52 10.54
C SER A 150 -21.01 -12.45 9.53
N ASP A 151 -21.36 -11.26 10.01
CA ASP A 151 -22.00 -10.17 9.27
C ASP A 151 -21.12 -8.91 9.21
N VAL A 152 -19.81 -9.07 9.31
CA VAL A 152 -18.86 -7.95 9.20
C VAL A 152 -18.89 -7.36 7.79
N GLU A 153 -19.39 -6.13 7.69
CA GLU A 153 -19.41 -5.34 6.47
C GLU A 153 -18.26 -4.32 6.45
N ILE A 154 -17.86 -3.94 5.23
CA ILE A 154 -16.82 -2.94 4.98
C ILE A 154 -17.43 -1.83 4.16
N GLU A 155 -17.30 -0.60 4.64
CA GLU A 155 -17.69 0.59 3.91
C GLU A 155 -16.56 1.64 3.88
N ARG A 156 -16.57 2.48 2.84
CA ARG A 156 -15.75 3.68 2.78
C ARG A 156 -16.61 4.89 3.06
N LEU A 157 -16.35 5.55 4.18
CA LEU A 157 -17.06 6.74 4.57
C LEU A 157 -16.57 7.96 3.76
N PRO A 158 -17.48 8.83 3.31
CA PRO A 158 -17.11 10.05 2.61
C PRO A 158 -16.28 10.95 3.54
N PHE A 159 -15.08 11.34 3.11
CA PHE A 159 -14.08 12.17 3.80
C PHE A 159 -14.57 12.89 5.07
N LEU A 160 -14.57 12.18 6.21
CA LEU A 160 -15.08 12.72 7.47
C LEU A 160 -14.07 13.63 8.18
N ASP A 161 -12.81 13.66 7.73
CA ASP A 161 -11.76 14.45 8.39
C ASP A 161 -10.63 14.84 7.43
N GLY A 162 -10.48 16.15 7.16
CA GLY A 162 -9.29 16.71 6.47
C GLY A 162 -8.98 16.18 5.05
N GLY A 163 -9.92 15.49 4.38
CA GLY A 163 -9.69 14.88 3.07
C GLY A 163 -9.03 13.49 3.12
N MET A 164 -8.93 12.87 4.29
CA MET A 164 -8.41 11.51 4.46
C MET A 164 -9.52 10.47 4.24
N VAL A 165 -9.18 9.36 3.59
CA VAL A 165 -10.08 8.21 3.43
C VAL A 165 -10.30 7.56 4.79
N VAL A 166 -11.56 7.37 5.16
CA VAL A 166 -11.98 6.64 6.36
C VAL A 166 -12.70 5.37 5.92
N GLU A 167 -12.24 4.24 6.42
CA GLU A 167 -12.85 2.93 6.21
C GLU A 167 -13.53 2.51 7.50
N ALA A 168 -14.73 1.94 7.41
CA ALA A 168 -15.47 1.48 8.56
C ALA A 168 -15.79 -0.01 8.46
N LEU A 169 -15.77 -0.68 9.61
CA LEU A 169 -16.24 -2.04 9.80
C LEU A 169 -17.51 -1.99 10.64
N SER A 170 -18.59 -2.58 10.15
CA SER A 170 -19.88 -2.63 10.83
C SER A 170 -20.39 -4.06 10.98
N PHE A 171 -20.97 -4.39 12.12
CA PHE A 171 -21.55 -5.72 12.41
C PHE A 171 -22.45 -5.64 13.65
N GLU A 172 -23.21 -6.70 13.90
CA GLU A 172 -23.96 -6.89 15.13
C GLU A 172 -23.17 -7.76 16.13
N ASP A 173 -23.06 -7.33 17.39
CA ASP A 173 -22.44 -8.15 18.42
C ASP A 173 -23.39 -9.23 18.97
N HIS A 174 -22.94 -10.04 19.94
CA HIS A 174 -23.74 -11.16 20.45
C HIS A 174 -25.01 -10.73 21.20
N GLU A 175 -25.11 -9.44 21.57
CA GLU A 175 -26.26 -8.85 22.26
C GLU A 175 -27.24 -8.17 21.30
N GLY A 176 -26.97 -8.19 19.99
CA GLY A 176 -27.81 -7.50 19.02
C GLY A 176 -27.51 -6.01 18.87
N ARG A 177 -26.34 -5.55 19.35
CA ARG A 177 -25.97 -4.13 19.33
C ARG A 177 -25.16 -3.83 18.08
N GLU A 178 -25.43 -2.69 17.47
CA GLU A 178 -24.70 -2.24 16.28
C GLU A 178 -23.29 -1.77 16.68
N VAL A 179 -22.27 -2.44 16.17
CA VAL A 179 -20.86 -2.07 16.36
C VAL A 179 -20.35 -1.40 15.09
N ASN A 180 -19.70 -0.24 15.23
CA ASN A 180 -19.02 0.45 14.13
C ASN A 180 -17.59 0.81 14.54
N ILE A 181 -16.62 0.48 13.69
CA ILE A 181 -15.20 0.78 13.90
C ILE A 181 -14.72 1.64 12.74
N THR A 182 -14.30 2.88 13.00
CA THR A 182 -13.78 3.75 11.94
C THR A 182 -12.26 3.79 11.96
N MET A 183 -11.64 3.65 10.78
CA MET A 183 -10.21 3.51 10.61
C MET A 183 -9.70 4.46 9.52
N SER A 184 -8.95 5.48 9.91
CA SER A 184 -8.29 6.40 8.99
C SER A 184 -6.83 6.03 8.82
N ALA A 185 -6.33 5.99 7.58
CA ALA A 185 -4.92 5.73 7.28
C ALA A 185 -3.97 6.80 7.86
N GLY A 186 -4.48 7.99 8.17
CA GLY A 186 -3.72 9.07 8.80
C GLY A 186 -3.67 9.01 10.33
N SER A 187 -4.40 8.10 10.96
CA SER A 187 -4.49 7.98 12.41
C SER A 187 -3.93 6.63 12.86
N PRO A 188 -3.12 6.59 13.93
CA PRO A 188 -2.72 5.31 14.52
C PRO A 188 -3.82 4.71 15.41
N TRP A 189 -4.87 5.47 15.75
CA TRP A 189 -5.97 5.04 16.61
C TRP A 189 -7.27 4.88 15.82
N ALA A 190 -8.08 3.89 16.19
CA ALA A 190 -9.41 3.67 15.64
C ALA A 190 -10.45 3.66 16.77
N PRO A 191 -11.46 4.56 16.76
CA PRO A 191 -12.57 4.51 17.69
C PRO A 191 -13.53 3.36 17.38
N ILE A 192 -14.12 2.83 18.45
CA ILE A 192 -15.18 1.82 18.44
C ILE A 192 -16.44 2.47 18.97
N TYR A 193 -17.53 2.31 18.23
CA TYR A 193 -18.85 2.78 18.58
C TYR A 193 -19.79 1.59 18.78
N ILE A 194 -20.63 1.64 19.82
CA ILE A 194 -21.73 0.70 20.03
C ILE A 194 -23.00 1.53 20.10
N ASN A 195 -23.99 1.23 19.24
CA ASN A 195 -25.21 2.01 19.10
C ASN A 195 -24.94 3.52 18.97
N GLN A 196 -23.93 3.88 18.16
CA GLN A 196 -23.45 5.25 17.91
C GLN A 196 -22.74 5.95 19.08
N GLU A 197 -22.62 5.32 20.25
CA GLU A 197 -21.85 5.85 21.36
C GLU A 197 -20.40 5.35 21.29
N LYS A 198 -19.44 6.28 21.38
CA LYS A 198 -18.02 5.92 21.40
C LYS A 198 -17.66 5.29 22.74
N VAL A 199 -17.41 3.98 22.75
CA VAL A 199 -17.07 3.23 23.97
C VAL A 199 -15.58 3.03 24.16
N ALA A 200 -14.80 2.98 23.07
CA ALA A 200 -13.37 2.69 23.14
C ALA A 200 -12.56 3.30 21.98
N VAL A 201 -11.25 3.18 22.09
CA VAL A 201 -10.28 3.35 21.00
C VAL A 201 -9.25 2.24 21.08
N PHE A 202 -8.76 1.75 19.94
CA PHE A 202 -7.65 0.82 19.90
C PHE A 202 -6.57 1.29 18.92
N TRP A 203 -5.36 0.78 19.11
CA TRP A 203 -4.24 1.06 18.23
C TRP A 203 -4.34 0.18 16.98
N GLN A 204 -4.40 0.80 15.80
CA GLN A 204 -4.83 0.11 14.58
C GLN A 204 -3.90 -1.03 14.14
N ASN A 205 -2.61 -0.97 14.46
CA ASN A 205 -1.67 -2.04 14.10
C ASN A 205 -1.70 -3.24 15.07
N ASP A 206 -2.55 -3.18 16.10
CA ASP A 206 -2.76 -4.25 17.07
C ASP A 206 -4.23 -4.70 17.05
N SER A 207 -4.59 -5.45 16.02
CA SER A 207 -5.92 -6.07 15.90
C SER A 207 -6.13 -7.25 16.85
N THR A 208 -5.07 -7.73 17.52
CA THR A 208 -5.12 -8.87 18.46
C THR A 208 -6.02 -8.57 19.66
N ASP A 209 -6.06 -7.32 20.08
CA ASP A 209 -6.85 -6.86 21.22
C ASP A 209 -8.26 -6.42 20.83
N LEU A 210 -8.56 -6.27 19.53
CA LEU A 210 -9.84 -5.76 19.04
C LEU A 210 -11.02 -6.62 19.50
N CYS A 211 -10.94 -7.94 19.28
CA CYS A 211 -11.99 -8.87 19.71
C CYS A 211 -12.11 -8.87 21.24
N ARG A 212 -11.00 -8.75 21.98
CA ARG A 212 -11.04 -8.72 23.45
C ARG A 212 -11.74 -7.47 23.96
N VAL A 213 -11.52 -6.31 23.33
CA VAL A 213 -12.19 -5.06 23.72
C VAL A 213 -13.70 -5.19 23.49
N ILE A 214 -14.11 -5.68 22.31
CA ILE A 214 -15.54 -5.82 21.97
C ILE A 214 -16.24 -6.83 22.90
N LEU A 215 -15.67 -8.03 23.05
CA LEU A 215 -16.19 -9.06 23.97
C LEU A 215 -16.09 -8.65 25.45
N GLY A 216 -15.16 -7.74 25.78
CA GLY A 216 -15.03 -7.16 27.12
C GLY A 216 -16.18 -6.21 27.46
N GLN A 217 -16.62 -5.41 26.48
CA GLN A 217 -17.77 -4.51 26.63
C GLN A 217 -19.10 -5.26 26.78
N GLU A 218 -19.25 -6.45 26.17
CA GLU A 218 -20.37 -7.37 26.46
C GLU A 218 -20.37 -7.79 27.95
N ARG A 219 -19.21 -8.09 28.53
CA ARG A 219 -19.11 -8.52 29.93
C ARG A 219 -19.39 -7.41 30.93
N GLU A 220 -19.00 -6.18 30.63
CA GLU A 220 -19.23 -5.01 31.49
C GLU A 220 -20.70 -4.54 31.43
N ALA A 221 -21.44 -4.83 30.36
CA ALA A 221 -22.87 -4.55 30.22
C ALA A 221 -23.78 -5.45 31.09
N GLY A 222 -23.23 -6.56 31.62
CA GLY A 222 -23.75 -7.28 32.78
C GLY A 222 -24.69 -8.47 32.51
N PHE A 223 -24.18 -9.70 32.71
CA PHE A 223 -24.66 -10.78 33.62
C PHE A 223 -23.91 -12.11 33.33
N PRO A 224 -23.96 -13.14 34.21
CA PRO A 224 -22.94 -14.19 34.31
C PRO A 224 -23.25 -15.40 33.41
N ARG A 225 -22.21 -16.21 33.25
CA ARG A 225 -22.12 -17.48 32.51
C ARG A 225 -23.37 -18.36 32.55
#